data_AF-R7SPX9-F1
#
_entry.id   AF-R7SPX9-F1
#
_cell.length_a   1.000
_cell.length_b   1.000
_cell.length_c   1.000
_cell.angle_alpha   90.00
_cell.angle_beta   90.00
_cell.angle_gamma   90.00
#
_symmetry.space_group_name_H-M   'P 1'
#
loop_
_entity.id
_entity.type
_entity.pdbx_description
1 polymer ?
#
loop_
_entity_poly.entity_id
_entity_poly.type
_entity_poly.pdbx_seq_one_letter_code
_entity_poly.pdbx_strand_id
1 'polypeptide(L)'
;MSPTKCTSRFRRIIRARPAVSGRVDHDNTTITPDIAPIPCRVPLEKDTVITSAHVRAVRGVLCALGLPMELVLITMILADYYATVRSRRTGYIRIDAHDAGVDVHAARLYLIATLPQESSGDELMKVVNVTWLVKGHDQGWGGEAPGMYSPAYSWYEACIFRRVHSAEDKSQKDINVERLYRVYRDAEMMERKVLAPAGWSLVRNGDSCVWRLQSNRVAKGEFERHTFVWTADGVSEGAEDHGAGAGEGFVKSLRAG
;
A
#
# COMPACT_ATOMS: atom_id res chain seq x y z
N MET A 1 -21.31 32.95 5.57
CA MET A 1 -21.15 31.63 6.27
C MET A 1 -21.39 30.50 5.28
N SER A 2 -20.33 29.80 4.87
CA SER A 2 -20.38 28.45 4.30
C SER A 2 -18.94 27.90 4.32
N PRO A 3 -18.66 26.75 4.96
CA PRO A 3 -17.31 26.19 4.93
C PRO A 3 -17.17 25.27 3.72
N THR A 4 -16.37 25.71 2.75
CA THR A 4 -16.04 24.95 1.54
C THR A 4 -15.00 23.90 1.88
N LYS A 5 -15.40 22.62 1.89
CA LYS A 5 -14.54 21.47 2.17
C LYS A 5 -13.52 21.28 1.05
N CYS A 6 -12.24 21.39 1.38
CA CYS A 6 -11.11 21.13 0.47
C CYS A 6 -10.70 19.66 0.58
N THR A 7 -10.71 18.93 -0.54
CA THR A 7 -10.39 17.49 -0.58
C THR A 7 -9.05 17.20 -1.28
N SER A 8 -8.05 16.71 -0.54
CA SER A 8 -6.79 16.15 -1.05
C SER A 8 -6.81 14.59 -1.08
N ARG A 9 -6.20 13.95 -2.11
CA ARG A 9 -6.29 12.51 -2.44
C ARG A 9 -4.93 11.93 -2.90
N PHE A 10 -4.44 10.79 -2.37
CA PHE A 10 -3.09 10.20 -2.62
C PHE A 10 -3.16 8.69 -3.06
N ARG A 11 -2.19 8.11 -3.85
CA ARG A 11 -2.42 6.95 -4.81
C ARG A 11 -1.14 6.09 -5.19
N ARG A 12 -1.22 4.79 -5.65
CA ARG A 12 -0.15 3.68 -5.66
C ARG A 12 0.02 2.80 -6.98
N ILE A 13 1.19 2.16 -7.29
CA ILE A 13 1.71 1.62 -8.63
C ILE A 13 2.20 0.11 -8.71
N ILE A 14 2.31 -0.59 -9.88
CA ILE A 14 2.94 -1.96 -10.05
C ILE A 14 3.78 -2.09 -11.37
N ARG A 15 4.92 -2.82 -11.42
CA ARG A 15 5.81 -3.11 -12.61
C ARG A 15 6.18 -4.61 -12.83
N ALA A 16 6.43 -5.06 -14.08
CA ALA A 16 6.94 -6.41 -14.46
C ALA A 16 7.79 -6.45 -15.78
N ARG A 17 8.66 -7.48 -15.97
CA ARG A 17 9.53 -7.77 -17.17
C ARG A 17 9.27 -9.18 -17.79
N PRO A 18 9.55 -9.47 -19.10
CA PRO A 18 9.37 -10.79 -19.74
C PRO A 18 10.60 -11.71 -19.71
N ALA A 19 10.36 -13.03 -19.78
CA ALA A 19 11.30 -14.04 -20.30
C ALA A 19 10.57 -15.18 -21.05
N VAL A 20 11.29 -15.81 -21.99
CA VAL A 20 10.85 -16.63 -23.14
C VAL A 20 10.62 -18.12 -22.84
N SER A 21 9.72 -18.72 -23.64
CA SER A 21 9.02 -20.02 -23.54
C SER A 21 9.86 -21.31 -23.48
N GLY A 22 9.40 -22.27 -22.67
CA GLY A 22 9.79 -23.69 -22.66
C GLY A 22 8.92 -24.49 -21.67
N ARG A 23 8.40 -25.65 -22.10
CA ARG A 23 7.30 -26.44 -21.50
C ARG A 23 7.84 -27.70 -20.79
N VAL A 24 7.19 -28.17 -19.71
CA VAL A 24 6.87 -29.57 -19.31
C VAL A 24 6.50 -29.62 -17.81
N ASP A 25 5.46 -30.40 -17.51
CA ASP A 25 4.70 -30.53 -16.26
C ASP A 25 5.36 -31.49 -15.22
N HIS A 26 5.06 -31.32 -13.92
CA HIS A 26 4.38 -32.32 -13.07
C HIS A 26 4.30 -31.97 -11.57
N ASP A 27 3.18 -32.40 -11.00
CA ASP A 27 2.66 -32.23 -9.62
C ASP A 27 3.48 -32.97 -8.54
N ASN A 28 3.44 -32.46 -7.30
CA ASN A 28 2.83 -33.22 -6.20
C ASN A 28 2.68 -32.43 -4.89
N THR A 29 1.48 -32.57 -4.33
CA THR A 29 0.98 -32.04 -3.05
C THR A 29 1.27 -33.03 -1.92
N THR A 30 1.54 -32.57 -0.69
CA THR A 30 1.11 -33.29 0.54
C THR A 30 0.93 -32.33 1.71
N ILE A 31 -0.03 -32.68 2.57
CA ILE A 31 -0.81 -31.90 3.53
C ILE A 31 -0.44 -32.28 4.99
N THR A 32 -0.31 -31.25 5.86
CA THR A 32 -0.61 -31.03 7.32
C THR A 32 -0.56 -32.18 8.35
N PRO A 33 -0.33 -31.92 9.67
CA PRO A 33 -1.30 -31.30 10.63
C PRO A 33 -0.64 -30.30 11.61
N ASP A 34 -1.18 -29.13 11.90
CA ASP A 34 -2.33 -28.75 12.74
C ASP A 34 -2.21 -29.12 14.24
N ILE A 35 -1.67 -28.18 15.02
CA ILE A 35 -1.72 -28.16 16.49
C ILE A 35 -2.32 -26.80 16.88
N ALA A 36 -3.59 -26.82 17.28
CA ALA A 36 -4.33 -25.63 17.67
C ALA A 36 -3.90 -25.14 19.07
N PRO A 37 -3.56 -23.85 19.26
CA PRO A 37 -3.46 -23.25 20.57
C PRO A 37 -4.80 -22.62 21.01
N ILE A 38 -5.19 -23.02 22.22
CA ILE A 38 -6.08 -22.46 23.25
C ILE A 38 -6.70 -21.07 22.94
N PRO A 39 -8.05 -20.91 23.02
CA PRO A 39 -8.73 -19.65 22.67
C PRO A 39 -8.83 -18.71 23.87
N CYS A 40 -7.93 -17.73 23.97
CA CYS A 40 -8.09 -16.55 24.83
C CYS A 40 -7.88 -15.26 24.04
N ARG A 41 -8.69 -15.06 23.00
CA ARG A 41 -9.00 -13.74 22.43
C ARG A 41 -10.41 -13.83 21.89
N VAL A 42 -11.37 -13.13 22.47
CA VAL A 42 -12.57 -12.77 21.71
C VAL A 42 -12.03 -11.82 20.65
N PRO A 43 -11.93 -12.21 19.37
CA PRO A 43 -11.46 -11.29 18.35
C PRO A 43 -12.52 -10.19 18.29
N LEU A 44 -12.12 -8.93 18.52
CA LEU A 44 -12.88 -7.82 17.96
C LEU A 44 -13.18 -8.21 16.52
N GLU A 45 -14.47 -8.32 16.17
CA GLU A 45 -14.92 -8.76 14.85
C GLU A 45 -14.07 -8.03 13.79
N LYS A 46 -13.33 -8.82 13.00
CA LYS A 46 -12.24 -8.40 12.10
C LYS A 46 -12.66 -7.39 11.02
N ASP A 47 -13.91 -6.97 11.00
CA ASP A 47 -14.49 -6.05 10.03
C ASP A 47 -14.96 -4.71 10.64
N THR A 48 -14.85 -4.49 11.95
CA THR A 48 -15.20 -3.19 12.53
C THR A 48 -14.12 -2.15 12.20
N VAL A 49 -14.46 -1.17 11.36
CA VAL A 49 -13.57 -0.04 11.06
C VAL A 49 -13.58 0.95 12.23
N ILE A 50 -12.45 1.05 12.93
CA ILE A 50 -12.28 2.05 13.99
C ILE A 50 -12.15 3.43 13.32
N THR A 51 -13.03 4.36 13.66
CA THR A 51 -12.99 5.74 13.13
C THR A 51 -12.31 6.69 14.11
N SER A 52 -11.98 7.90 13.65
CA SER A 52 -11.47 8.96 14.53
C SER A 52 -12.45 9.31 15.65
N ALA A 53 -13.77 9.21 15.41
CA ALA A 53 -14.78 9.41 16.43
C ALA A 53 -14.72 8.33 17.53
N HIS A 54 -14.49 7.06 17.16
CA HIS A 54 -14.31 5.98 18.13
C HIS A 54 -13.07 6.20 19.00
N VAL A 55 -11.94 6.59 18.38
CA VAL A 55 -10.70 6.92 19.10
C VAL A 55 -10.94 8.04 20.12
N ARG A 56 -11.62 9.12 19.71
CA ARG A 56 -11.95 10.24 20.62
C ARG A 56 -12.90 9.83 21.75
N ALA A 57 -13.89 8.97 21.45
CA ALA A 57 -14.82 8.47 22.45
C ALA A 57 -14.10 7.62 23.50
N VAL A 58 -13.24 6.67 23.09
CA VAL A 58 -12.43 5.85 24.01
C VAL A 58 -11.51 6.72 24.85
N ARG A 59 -10.84 7.71 24.24
CA ARG A 59 -10.05 8.68 24.99
C ARG A 59 -10.89 9.40 26.04
N GLY A 60 -12.06 9.90 25.68
CA GLY A 60 -12.98 10.57 26.59
C GLY A 60 -13.41 9.69 27.76
N VAL A 61 -13.73 8.42 27.51
CA VAL A 61 -14.07 7.44 28.55
C VAL A 61 -12.91 7.20 29.50
N LEU A 62 -11.71 6.95 28.96
CA LEU A 62 -10.53 6.68 29.79
C LEU A 62 -10.12 7.90 30.63
N CYS A 63 -10.22 9.11 30.08
CA CYS A 63 -10.02 10.35 30.83
C CYS A 63 -11.10 10.54 31.92
N ALA A 64 -12.37 10.21 31.65
CA ALA A 64 -13.44 10.30 32.63
C ALA A 64 -13.28 9.33 33.81
N LEU A 65 -12.50 8.25 33.63
CA LEU A 65 -12.09 7.34 34.71
C LEU A 65 -10.94 7.90 35.56
N GLY A 66 -10.48 9.12 35.30
CA GLY A 66 -9.43 9.79 36.06
C GLY A 66 -8.00 9.42 35.63
N LEU A 67 -7.83 8.76 34.49
CA LEU A 67 -6.50 8.46 33.96
C LEU A 67 -5.84 9.73 33.38
N PRO A 68 -4.59 10.04 33.75
CA PRO A 68 -3.78 11.04 33.06
C PRO A 68 -3.68 10.74 31.55
N MET A 69 -3.60 11.79 30.74
CA MET A 69 -3.59 11.66 29.27
C MET A 69 -2.46 10.76 28.78
N GLU A 70 -1.30 10.77 29.43
CA GLU A 70 -0.16 9.94 29.11
C GLU A 70 -0.50 8.44 29.23
N LEU A 71 -1.18 8.05 30.32
CA LEU A 71 -1.63 6.67 30.51
C LEU A 71 -2.70 6.29 29.50
N VAL A 72 -3.64 7.20 29.19
CA VAL A 72 -4.65 6.97 28.16
C VAL A 72 -4.00 6.69 26.80
N LEU A 73 -3.03 7.51 26.38
CA LEU A 73 -2.32 7.32 25.11
C LEU A 73 -1.53 6.00 25.10
N ILE A 74 -0.80 5.68 26.17
CA ILE A 74 -0.05 4.42 26.28
C ILE A 74 -1.00 3.22 26.22
N THR A 75 -2.11 3.25 26.96
CA THR A 75 -3.11 2.17 26.93
C THR A 75 -3.68 1.98 25.52
N MET A 76 -4.02 3.06 24.83
CA MET A 76 -4.53 3.00 23.47
C MET A 76 -3.48 2.47 22.49
N ILE A 77 -2.21 2.85 22.65
CA ILE A 77 -1.09 2.34 21.85
C ILE A 77 -0.90 0.84 22.07
N LEU A 78 -0.86 0.39 23.33
CA LEU A 78 -0.69 -1.02 23.70
C LEU A 78 -1.87 -1.89 23.25
N ALA A 79 -3.06 -1.30 23.13
CA ALA A 79 -4.26 -1.96 22.63
C ALA A 79 -4.37 -1.94 21.09
N ASP A 80 -3.38 -1.38 20.38
CA ASP A 80 -3.43 -1.11 18.94
C ASP A 80 -4.71 -0.36 18.51
N TYR A 81 -5.21 0.53 19.37
CA TYR A 81 -6.49 1.20 19.17
C TYR A 81 -6.33 2.48 18.34
N TYR A 82 -6.22 2.29 17.02
CA TYR A 82 -6.05 3.38 16.06
C TYR A 82 -7.21 3.47 15.07
N ALA A 83 -7.47 4.69 14.59
CA ALA A 83 -8.37 4.88 13.47
C ALA A 83 -7.80 4.17 12.23
N THR A 84 -8.64 3.38 11.56
CA THR A 84 -8.26 2.55 10.42
C THR A 84 -8.97 3.03 9.17
N VAL A 85 -8.24 3.18 8.07
CA VAL A 85 -8.80 3.43 6.74
C VAL A 85 -8.46 2.25 5.84
N ARG A 86 -9.49 1.69 5.18
CA ARG A 86 -9.35 0.52 4.31
C ARG A 86 -9.70 0.89 2.87
N SER A 87 -8.80 0.54 1.94
CA SER A 87 -9.04 0.61 0.50
C SER A 87 -8.79 -0.76 -0.11
N ARG A 88 -9.67 -1.20 -1.01
CA ARG A 88 -9.61 -2.54 -1.60
C ARG A 88 -10.00 -2.49 -3.07
N ARG A 89 -9.31 -3.31 -3.87
CA ARG A 89 -9.74 -3.72 -5.21
C ARG A 89 -9.75 -5.25 -5.25
N THR A 90 -10.79 -5.83 -5.85
CA THR A 90 -10.97 -7.30 -5.94
C THR A 90 -10.71 -7.85 -7.33
N GLY A 91 -10.83 -7.03 -8.38
CA GLY A 91 -10.52 -7.44 -9.75
C GLY A 91 -9.03 -7.66 -9.97
N TYR A 92 -8.67 -8.57 -10.85
CA TYR A 92 -7.28 -8.76 -11.27
C TYR A 92 -6.96 -7.88 -12.49
N ILE A 93 -5.68 -7.56 -12.68
CA ILE A 93 -5.17 -6.97 -13.90
C ILE A 93 -4.09 -7.91 -14.41
N ARG A 94 -4.21 -8.34 -15.67
CA ARG A 94 -3.14 -9.04 -16.36
C ARG A 94 -2.18 -8.01 -16.93
N ILE A 95 -0.89 -8.20 -16.68
CA ILE A 95 0.17 -7.37 -17.23
C ILE A 95 0.98 -8.26 -18.14
N ASP A 96 0.78 -8.14 -19.45
CA ASP A 96 1.62 -8.82 -20.41
C ASP A 96 2.80 -7.91 -20.74
N ALA A 97 4.01 -8.44 -20.64
CA ALA A 97 5.21 -7.68 -20.95
C ALA A 97 5.25 -7.22 -22.42
N HIS A 98 4.58 -7.94 -23.33
CA HIS A 98 4.39 -7.53 -24.71
C HIS A 98 3.54 -6.25 -24.86
N ASP A 99 2.74 -5.87 -23.86
CA ASP A 99 1.96 -4.63 -23.86
C ASP A 99 2.83 -3.36 -23.73
N ALA A 100 4.13 -3.52 -23.51
CA ALA A 100 5.08 -2.42 -23.42
C ALA A 100 5.62 -1.97 -24.80
N GLY A 101 5.25 -2.66 -25.89
CA GLY A 101 5.69 -2.30 -27.23
C GLY A 101 7.19 -2.55 -27.41
N VAL A 102 7.97 -1.48 -27.61
CA VAL A 102 9.44 -1.55 -27.77
C VAL A 102 10.15 -1.71 -26.42
N ASP A 103 9.51 -1.29 -25.34
CA ASP A 103 10.06 -1.43 -23.99
C ASP A 103 9.87 -2.86 -23.49
N VAL A 104 10.87 -3.38 -22.79
CA VAL A 104 10.82 -4.71 -22.15
C VAL A 104 10.09 -4.70 -20.80
N HIS A 105 9.43 -3.60 -20.40
CA HIS A 105 8.83 -3.46 -19.06
C HIS A 105 7.41 -2.93 -19.13
N ALA A 106 6.48 -3.66 -18.52
CA ALA A 106 5.09 -3.25 -18.43
C ALA A 106 4.73 -2.91 -16.99
N ALA A 107 4.07 -1.77 -16.80
CA ALA A 107 3.57 -1.33 -15.50
C ALA A 107 2.14 -0.85 -15.62
N ARG A 108 1.36 -1.03 -14.55
CA ARG A 108 -0.01 -0.53 -14.44
C ARG A 108 -0.28 -0.04 -13.03
N LEU A 109 -1.08 1.01 -12.92
CA LEU A 109 -1.65 1.42 -11.65
C LEU A 109 -2.75 0.42 -11.27
N TYR A 110 -2.74 -0.11 -10.05
CA TYR A 110 -3.71 -1.14 -9.66
C TYR A 110 -4.70 -0.65 -8.61
N LEU A 111 -4.22 -0.09 -7.51
CA LEU A 111 -5.06 0.40 -6.43
C LEU A 111 -4.67 1.83 -6.09
N ILE A 112 -5.69 2.61 -5.80
CA ILE A 112 -5.53 3.97 -5.33
C ILE A 112 -6.28 4.09 -4.01
N ALA A 113 -5.58 4.54 -2.97
CA ALA A 113 -6.10 4.59 -1.61
C ALA A 113 -5.87 5.98 -1.02
N THR A 114 -6.96 6.67 -0.69
CA THR A 114 -6.89 7.98 -0.02
C THR A 114 -6.55 7.81 1.45
N LEU A 115 -5.54 8.53 1.93
CA LEU A 115 -5.27 8.63 3.35
C LEU A 115 -6.33 9.52 4.02
N PRO A 116 -6.64 9.28 5.31
CA PRO A 116 -7.50 10.17 6.07
C PRO A 116 -6.93 11.59 6.08
N GLN A 117 -7.79 12.58 5.82
CA GLN A 117 -7.42 13.99 5.92
C GLN A 117 -7.36 14.42 7.38
N GLU A 118 -6.57 15.45 7.66
CA GLU A 118 -6.73 16.22 8.90
C GLU A 118 -8.18 16.69 8.96
N SER A 119 -8.98 16.06 9.83
CA SER A 119 -10.28 16.63 10.17
C SER A 119 -10.02 18.03 10.73
N SER A 120 -10.76 19.02 10.26
CA SER A 120 -10.64 20.46 10.53
C SER A 120 -10.79 20.87 12.01
N GLY A 121 -9.98 20.31 12.89
CA GLY A 121 -9.83 20.60 14.31
C GLY A 121 -8.40 20.25 14.73
N ASP A 122 -7.96 20.79 15.86
CA ASP A 122 -6.56 20.86 16.38
C ASP A 122 -5.77 19.54 16.50
N GLU A 123 -6.25 18.42 15.95
CA GLU A 123 -5.68 17.10 16.11
C GLU A 123 -5.03 16.60 14.80
N LEU A 124 -3.70 16.72 14.76
CA LEU A 124 -2.86 16.17 13.69
C LEU A 124 -2.93 14.64 13.69
N MET A 125 -3.40 14.06 12.59
CA MET A 125 -3.39 12.61 12.42
C MET A 125 -2.03 12.13 11.91
N LYS A 126 -1.41 11.21 12.63
CA LYS A 126 -0.18 10.54 12.21
C LYS A 126 -0.48 9.10 11.80
N VAL A 127 -0.04 8.71 10.61
CA VAL A 127 -0.08 7.30 10.20
C VAL A 127 0.98 6.55 10.99
N VAL A 128 0.55 5.52 11.73
CA VAL A 128 1.44 4.69 12.56
C VAL A 128 1.95 3.46 11.81
N ASN A 129 1.11 2.87 10.96
CA ASN A 129 1.46 1.73 10.14
C ASN A 129 0.59 1.68 8.86
N VAL A 130 1.00 0.83 7.92
CA VAL A 130 0.23 0.48 6.74
C VAL A 130 0.27 -1.03 6.57
N THR A 131 -0.90 -1.66 6.67
CA THR A 131 -1.08 -3.08 6.42
C THR A 131 -1.37 -3.32 4.95
N TRP A 132 -0.55 -4.16 4.33
CA TRP A 132 -0.71 -4.56 2.95
C TRP A 132 -1.24 -5.97 2.85
N LEU A 133 -2.27 -6.15 2.03
CA LEU A 133 -2.74 -7.45 1.57
C LEU A 133 -2.73 -7.43 0.05
N VAL A 134 -1.79 -8.16 -0.53
CA VAL A 134 -1.61 -8.27 -1.98
C VAL A 134 -1.78 -9.72 -2.40
N LYS A 135 -2.40 -9.94 -3.55
CA LYS A 135 -2.60 -11.28 -4.12
C LYS A 135 -2.19 -11.26 -5.58
N GLY A 136 -1.25 -12.10 -5.95
CA GLY A 136 -0.64 -12.12 -7.28
C GLY A 136 0.07 -13.43 -7.57
N HIS A 137 0.53 -13.56 -8.80
CA HIS A 137 1.36 -14.67 -9.24
C HIS A 137 2.19 -14.23 -10.45
N ASP A 138 3.14 -15.07 -10.82
CA ASP A 138 3.92 -14.93 -12.04
C ASP A 138 3.33 -15.81 -13.15
N GLN A 139 3.85 -15.74 -14.37
CA GLN A 139 3.28 -16.49 -15.52
C GLN A 139 3.21 -18.02 -15.38
N GLY A 140 3.90 -18.61 -14.40
CA GLY A 140 3.86 -20.05 -14.13
C GLY A 140 4.88 -20.90 -14.87
N TRP A 141 5.79 -20.28 -15.62
CA TRP A 141 6.85 -20.96 -16.37
C TRP A 141 8.05 -20.02 -16.62
N GLY A 142 9.21 -20.59 -16.92
CA GLY A 142 10.46 -19.84 -17.17
C GLY A 142 11.14 -19.33 -15.89
N GLY A 143 12.28 -18.63 -16.02
CA GLY A 143 13.01 -18.05 -14.88
C GLY A 143 14.04 -19.00 -14.24
N GLU A 144 15.09 -18.41 -13.69
CA GLU A 144 16.29 -19.13 -13.23
C GLU A 144 16.13 -19.75 -11.82
N ALA A 145 15.10 -19.34 -11.06
CA ALA A 145 14.86 -19.82 -9.69
C ALA A 145 13.36 -20.04 -9.40
N PRO A 146 12.70 -21.03 -10.04
CA PRO A 146 11.27 -21.30 -9.84
C PRO A 146 10.88 -21.43 -8.36
N GLY A 147 9.79 -20.77 -7.97
CA GLY A 147 9.27 -20.78 -6.61
C GLY A 147 9.96 -19.85 -5.62
N MET A 148 11.08 -19.21 -6.00
CA MET A 148 11.77 -18.22 -5.18
C MET A 148 11.22 -16.81 -5.41
N TYR A 149 11.44 -15.92 -4.44
CA TYR A 149 11.13 -14.49 -4.56
C TYR A 149 12.28 -13.64 -5.12
N SER A 150 13.45 -14.26 -5.30
CA SER A 150 14.64 -13.64 -5.87
C SER A 150 15.40 -14.66 -6.73
N PRO A 151 15.81 -14.29 -7.97
CA PRO A 151 15.53 -13.03 -8.67
C PRO A 151 14.12 -13.01 -9.30
N ALA A 152 13.23 -12.14 -8.82
CA ALA A 152 11.85 -12.03 -9.34
C ALA A 152 11.70 -11.06 -10.53
N TYR A 153 10.84 -11.44 -11.48
CA TYR A 153 10.56 -10.69 -12.71
C TYR A 153 9.24 -9.89 -12.67
N SER A 154 8.40 -10.14 -11.67
CA SER A 154 7.15 -9.41 -11.44
C SER A 154 7.01 -9.04 -9.95
N TRP A 155 6.59 -7.80 -9.67
CA TRP A 155 6.48 -7.29 -8.31
C TRP A 155 5.49 -6.11 -8.19
N TYR A 156 5.08 -5.84 -6.96
CA TYR A 156 4.25 -4.69 -6.59
C TYR A 156 5.14 -3.52 -6.12
N GLU A 157 4.68 -2.29 -6.39
CA GLU A 157 5.34 -1.06 -5.90
C GLU A 157 4.36 -0.11 -5.18
N ALA A 158 4.89 0.84 -4.41
CA ALA A 158 4.10 1.91 -3.82
C ALA A 158 4.74 3.24 -4.16
N CYS A 159 3.92 4.27 -4.24
CA CYS A 159 4.35 5.65 -4.44
C CYS A 159 3.38 6.56 -3.68
N ILE A 160 3.77 7.81 -3.49
CA ILE A 160 2.93 8.81 -2.82
C ILE A 160 2.83 10.01 -3.76
N PHE A 161 1.60 10.36 -4.14
CA PHE A 161 1.32 11.50 -5.03
C PHE A 161 0.98 12.72 -4.18
N ARG A 162 1.82 13.75 -4.12
CA ARG A 162 1.61 14.92 -3.26
C ARG A 162 1.22 16.15 -4.05
N ARG A 163 0.23 16.90 -3.55
CA ARG A 163 -0.12 18.20 -4.13
C ARG A 163 0.99 19.19 -3.81
N VAL A 164 1.40 19.97 -4.80
CA VAL A 164 2.35 21.06 -4.63
C VAL A 164 1.52 22.31 -4.33
N HIS A 165 1.62 22.85 -3.11
CA HIS A 165 0.95 24.10 -2.77
C HIS A 165 1.68 25.26 -3.46
N SER A 166 1.11 25.75 -4.57
CA SER A 166 1.44 27.07 -5.09
C SER A 166 0.39 28.06 -4.56
N ALA A 167 0.84 29.14 -3.94
CA ALA A 167 0.00 30.11 -3.22
C ALA A 167 -1.01 30.87 -4.11
N GLU A 168 -0.97 30.71 -5.44
CA GLU A 168 -1.66 31.62 -6.36
C GLU A 168 -2.64 30.99 -7.36
N ASP A 169 -2.76 29.67 -7.45
CA ASP A 169 -3.49 29.07 -8.58
C ASP A 169 -4.92 28.63 -8.24
N LYS A 170 -5.88 29.56 -8.43
CA LYS A 170 -7.32 29.35 -8.24
C LYS A 170 -7.99 28.53 -9.35
N SER A 171 -7.25 28.03 -10.34
CA SER A 171 -7.78 27.22 -11.46
C SER A 171 -7.27 25.78 -11.47
N GLN A 172 -7.02 25.20 -10.30
CA GLN A 172 -6.48 23.85 -10.19
C GLN A 172 -7.50 22.79 -10.65
N LYS A 173 -7.24 22.16 -11.80
CA LYS A 173 -8.01 21.02 -12.31
C LYS A 173 -7.70 19.77 -11.48
N ASP A 174 -8.75 19.14 -10.96
CA ASP A 174 -8.63 17.82 -10.34
C ASP A 174 -8.14 16.80 -11.38
N ILE A 175 -7.19 15.96 -10.97
CA ILE A 175 -6.70 14.86 -11.80
C ILE A 175 -7.81 13.80 -11.92
N ASN A 176 -8.19 13.49 -13.16
CA ASN A 176 -9.09 12.38 -13.44
C ASN A 176 -8.41 11.03 -13.10
N VAL A 177 -8.89 10.44 -12.02
CA VAL A 177 -8.49 9.15 -11.42
C VAL A 177 -8.47 8.00 -12.42
N GLU A 178 -9.59 7.81 -13.12
CA GLU A 178 -9.82 6.74 -14.07
C GLU A 178 -8.85 6.82 -15.24
N ARG A 179 -8.45 8.04 -15.60
CA ARG A 179 -7.40 8.25 -16.61
C ARG A 179 -6.04 7.74 -16.14
N LEU A 180 -5.69 7.90 -14.86
CA LEU A 180 -4.40 7.45 -14.31
C LEU A 180 -4.20 5.96 -14.46
N TYR A 181 -5.25 5.16 -14.23
CA TYR A 181 -5.20 3.72 -14.43
C TYR A 181 -4.82 3.30 -15.85
N ARG A 182 -5.20 4.12 -16.85
CA ARG A 182 -4.93 3.83 -18.27
C ARG A 182 -3.55 4.29 -18.70
N VAL A 183 -3.10 5.45 -18.22
CA VAL A 183 -1.86 6.10 -18.71
C VAL A 183 -0.61 5.72 -17.92
N TYR A 184 -0.75 5.18 -16.71
CA TYR A 184 0.40 4.85 -15.90
C TYR A 184 1.28 3.77 -16.56
N ARG A 185 2.58 4.04 -16.65
CA ARG A 185 3.62 3.13 -17.21
C ARG A 185 4.94 3.21 -16.45
N ASP A 186 5.29 4.41 -16.02
CA ASP A 186 6.53 4.69 -15.31
C ASP A 186 6.31 5.89 -14.40
N ALA A 187 6.96 5.90 -13.24
CA ALA A 187 6.73 6.88 -12.18
C ALA A 187 7.21 8.27 -12.62
N GLU A 188 8.38 8.37 -13.24
CA GLU A 188 8.95 9.64 -13.68
C GLU A 188 8.18 10.23 -14.86
N MET A 189 7.82 9.39 -15.83
CA MET A 189 6.98 9.78 -16.96
C MET A 189 5.62 10.29 -16.45
N MET A 190 5.02 9.57 -15.50
CA MET A 190 3.76 9.95 -14.87
C MET A 190 3.89 11.30 -14.16
N GLU A 191 4.97 11.51 -13.40
CA GLU A 191 5.24 12.77 -12.73
C GLU A 191 5.33 13.92 -13.74
N ARG A 192 6.21 13.82 -14.73
CA ARG A 192 6.47 14.92 -15.68
C ARG A 192 5.30 15.24 -16.59
N LYS A 193 4.59 14.22 -17.11
CA LYS A 193 3.58 14.42 -18.16
C LYS A 193 2.15 14.55 -17.63
N VAL A 194 1.87 14.05 -16.43
CA VAL A 194 0.49 13.96 -15.91
C VAL A 194 0.35 14.67 -14.57
N LEU A 195 1.25 14.42 -13.61
CA LEU A 195 1.10 14.96 -12.26
C LEU A 195 1.54 16.43 -12.18
N ALA A 196 2.75 16.76 -12.65
CA ALA A 196 3.32 18.09 -12.53
C ALA A 196 2.47 19.17 -13.24
N PRO A 197 1.94 18.95 -14.46
CA PRO A 197 1.04 19.91 -15.11
C PRO A 197 -0.28 20.13 -14.36
N ALA A 198 -0.65 19.22 -13.46
CA ALA A 198 -1.85 19.31 -12.63
C ALA A 198 -1.55 19.80 -11.20
N GLY A 199 -0.31 20.20 -10.91
CA GLY A 199 0.10 20.65 -9.56
C GLY A 199 0.35 19.52 -8.57
N TRP A 200 0.76 18.34 -9.05
CA TRP A 200 1.10 17.19 -8.23
C TRP A 200 2.54 16.73 -8.49
N SER A 201 3.17 16.14 -7.47
CA SER A 201 4.50 15.55 -7.54
C SER A 201 4.51 14.15 -6.93
N LEU A 202 5.57 13.40 -7.15
CA LEU A 202 5.85 12.16 -6.43
C LEU A 202 6.77 12.44 -5.25
N VAL A 203 6.48 11.81 -4.11
CA VAL A 203 7.40 11.84 -2.97
C VAL A 203 8.61 10.96 -3.31
N ARG A 204 9.80 11.53 -3.10
CA ARG A 204 11.08 10.89 -3.37
C ARG A 204 11.41 9.82 -2.31
N ASN A 205 12.08 8.78 -2.77
CA ASN A 205 12.65 7.68 -2.01
C ASN A 205 14.10 7.46 -2.49
N GLY A 206 15.04 8.22 -1.92
CA GLY A 206 16.39 8.35 -2.50
C GLY A 206 16.32 8.85 -3.95
N ASP A 207 16.96 8.11 -4.86
CA ASP A 207 16.94 8.40 -6.31
C ASP A 207 15.67 7.92 -7.02
N SER A 208 14.78 7.22 -6.31
CA SER A 208 13.52 6.70 -6.85
C SER A 208 12.31 7.50 -6.37
N CYS A 209 11.15 7.21 -6.94
CA CYS A 209 9.83 7.70 -6.48
C CYS A 209 8.91 6.55 -6.02
N VAL A 210 9.45 5.34 -5.92
CA VAL A 210 8.70 4.14 -5.58
C VAL A 210 9.37 3.36 -4.45
N TRP A 211 8.55 2.63 -3.70
CA TRP A 211 8.94 1.64 -2.71
C TRP A 211 8.55 0.26 -3.23
N ARG A 212 9.50 -0.69 -3.27
CA ARG A 212 9.18 -2.09 -3.60
C ARG A 212 8.32 -2.67 -2.49
N LEU A 213 7.30 -3.46 -2.85
CA LEU A 213 6.36 -4.02 -1.89
C LEU A 213 6.49 -5.52 -1.72
N GLN A 214 6.35 -6.25 -2.82
CA GLN A 214 6.20 -7.69 -2.81
C GLN A 214 6.57 -8.21 -4.18
N SER A 215 7.56 -9.09 -4.24
CA SER A 215 7.85 -9.91 -5.41
C SER A 215 6.82 -11.03 -5.53
N ASN A 216 6.42 -11.39 -6.75
CA ASN A 216 5.78 -12.69 -6.96
C ASN A 216 6.85 -13.79 -6.95
N ARG A 217 6.44 -15.03 -6.67
CA ARG A 217 7.32 -16.19 -6.86
C ARG A 217 7.57 -16.43 -8.35
N VAL A 218 8.83 -16.59 -8.72
CA VAL A 218 9.25 -16.88 -10.09
C VAL A 218 8.57 -18.15 -10.59
N ALA A 219 8.07 -18.13 -11.83
CA ALA A 219 7.52 -19.32 -12.50
C ALA A 219 6.35 -20.00 -11.77
N LYS A 220 5.64 -19.31 -10.88
CA LYS A 220 4.47 -19.87 -10.17
C LYS A 220 3.20 -19.22 -10.67
N GLY A 221 2.33 -20.03 -11.27
CA GLY A 221 1.05 -19.61 -11.86
C GLY A 221 -0.11 -19.55 -10.85
N GLU A 222 0.12 -20.06 -9.64
CA GLU A 222 -0.86 -20.05 -8.56
C GLU A 222 -0.87 -18.69 -7.86
N PHE A 223 -2.06 -18.12 -7.69
CA PHE A 223 -2.21 -16.90 -6.91
C PHE A 223 -1.84 -17.11 -5.44
N GLU A 224 -0.80 -16.42 -5.00
CA GLU A 224 -0.40 -16.37 -3.61
C GLU A 224 -0.85 -15.06 -2.97
N ARG A 225 -1.21 -15.13 -1.68
CA ARG A 225 -1.60 -13.97 -0.89
C ARG A 225 -0.48 -13.63 0.10
N HIS A 226 0.01 -12.41 0.03
CA HIS A 226 0.99 -11.89 0.96
C HIS A 226 0.34 -10.85 1.88
N THR A 227 0.67 -10.92 3.17
CA THR A 227 0.24 -9.94 4.17
C THR A 227 1.45 -9.51 4.98
N PHE A 228 1.71 -8.22 5.01
CA PHE A 228 2.82 -7.63 5.77
C PHE A 228 2.47 -6.20 6.18
N VAL A 229 3.18 -5.70 7.18
CA VAL A 229 2.95 -4.37 7.76
C VAL A 229 4.20 -3.54 7.62
N TRP A 230 4.04 -2.31 7.11
CA TRP A 230 5.07 -1.29 7.21
C TRP A 230 4.78 -0.39 8.39
N THR A 231 5.78 -0.15 9.23
CA THR A 231 5.73 0.79 10.35
C THR A 231 6.73 1.94 10.09
N ALA A 232 6.82 2.88 11.02
CA ALA A 232 7.86 3.92 10.96
C ALA A 232 9.28 3.35 11.09
N ASP A 233 9.43 2.15 11.66
CA ASP A 233 10.69 1.53 12.01
C ASP A 233 11.13 0.44 11.01
N GLY A 234 10.27 0.12 10.03
CA GLY A 234 10.58 -0.82 8.95
C GLY A 234 9.43 -1.78 8.64
N VAL A 235 9.75 -2.89 7.97
CA VAL A 235 8.84 -4.03 7.76
C VAL A 235 8.98 -5.03 8.90
N SER A 236 7.94 -5.83 9.14
CA SER A 236 8.02 -6.97 10.06
C SER A 236 9.16 -7.93 9.72
N GLU A 237 9.88 -8.43 10.73
CA GLU A 237 10.97 -9.41 10.58
C GLU A 237 10.54 -10.62 9.72
N GLY A 238 11.47 -11.11 8.88
CA GLY A 238 11.25 -12.26 7.98
C GLY A 238 10.37 -11.98 6.75
N ALA A 239 9.76 -10.80 6.62
CA ALA A 239 8.95 -10.48 5.43
C ALA A 239 9.79 -10.40 4.14
N GLU A 240 11.06 -10.00 4.24
CA GLU A 240 11.98 -9.88 3.12
C GLU A 240 12.34 -11.24 2.50
N ASP A 241 12.48 -12.27 3.34
CA ASP A 241 12.70 -13.67 2.93
C ASP A 241 11.53 -14.17 2.07
N HIS A 242 10.35 -13.57 2.25
CA HIS A 242 9.14 -13.82 1.48
C HIS A 242 8.91 -12.80 0.36
N GLY A 243 9.95 -12.07 -0.05
CA GLY A 243 9.91 -11.14 -1.18
C GLY A 243 9.29 -9.77 -0.88
N ALA A 244 8.95 -9.48 0.38
CA ALA A 244 8.46 -8.16 0.75
C ALA A 244 9.58 -7.12 0.71
N GLY A 245 9.26 -5.89 0.36
CA GLY A 245 10.19 -4.78 0.49
C GLY A 245 10.21 -4.21 1.90
N ALA A 246 11.37 -3.66 2.30
CA ALA A 246 11.60 -3.07 3.62
C ALA A 246 10.64 -1.93 4.00
N GLY A 247 10.09 -1.23 3.01
CA GLY A 247 9.19 -0.09 3.25
C GLY A 247 9.84 1.10 3.94
N GLU A 248 11.18 1.15 3.97
CA GLU A 248 11.93 2.14 4.71
C GLU A 248 11.51 3.57 4.35
N GLY A 249 11.20 4.38 5.36
CA GLY A 249 10.78 5.77 5.17
C GLY A 249 9.38 5.96 4.59
N PHE A 250 8.66 4.90 4.18
CA PHE A 250 7.33 5.04 3.57
C PHE A 250 6.33 5.65 4.55
N VAL A 251 6.17 5.06 5.74
CA VAL A 251 5.21 5.54 6.75
C VAL A 251 5.55 6.95 7.20
N LYS A 252 6.85 7.24 7.43
CA LYS A 252 7.35 8.59 7.76
C LYS A 252 7.08 9.62 6.65
N SER A 253 6.99 9.17 5.39
CA SER A 253 6.67 9.99 4.23
C SER A 253 5.18 10.28 4.07
N LEU A 254 4.30 9.52 4.73
CA LEU A 254 2.85 9.79 4.83
C LEU A 254 2.59 10.90 5.85
N ARG A 255 3.16 12.09 5.60
CA ARG A 255 2.83 13.29 6.35
C ARG A 255 1.40 13.72 5.99
N ALA A 256 0.69 14.20 7.01
CA ALA A 256 -0.49 14.99 6.79
C ALA A 256 -0.11 16.26 5.99
N GLY A 257 -1.00 16.69 5.11
CA GLY A 257 -0.76 17.79 4.18
C GLY A 257 -1.99 18.63 4.00
#